data_AF-A0AA38IIH3-F1
#
_entry.id   AF-A0AA38IIH3-F1
#
_cell.length_a   1.000
_cell.length_b   1.000
_cell.length_c   1.000
_cell.angle_alpha   90.00
_cell.angle_beta   90.00
_cell.angle_gamma   90.00
#
_symmetry.space_group_name_H-M   'P 1'
#
loop_
_entity.id
_entity.type
_entity.pdbx_description
1 polymer ?
#
loop_
_entity_poly.entity_id
_entity_poly.type
_entity_poly.pdbx_seq_one_letter_code
_entity_poly.pdbx_strand_id
1 'polypeptide(L)'
;MRTSLRLHSQGVWNKQGRTTKHTRILTESFNRIPLLRMGCDRIGTKLIYEKTYRISMNDNSDGRADIDIYVDGAKTDSGSGAGIYSEQLNAQISVPLGTHTSVLQTELMGRMLGARIVAEREIGNKSIRILIDSKSALLALDSCMVRSGLVWECRQTLKYVTQRNGVEFCWIKGHSGNEGNERADEMAKRAARMPFWGPEPAITPSVALSNELVKQYTHRRHEQIWATLSSCRDSRACMATPDQDHLKWVRFLIITIFQNKHYRRARKVALLTDLCLTVTYIYFLITIFETAFLYKFLAAFLARTSALVINICLFCADKYLKSVDTLAFSLFWSIDTTTARTKQKTLKEFKYVTFVVIVNTVLGIVAGFLIIPVGKEQEYDFGLFFFRNYLPSSRYVLELMHFLSFPVISYMMVTSASILAYYTYHVKSQLYLLADVISYITNDFVEFLDYDLMRNRQYQKIVRRREKFLIERHVDLLRLLGIANKLVAKLFPWMSLGFVAMLLSVLSSAYFVETDYPYWYYLRHIVLVLSSALAGGLLIQCGQDIESESQEILFTVVNIRWTSFNQSNKKTALIALTVAQNPIKLKFTEKVSVNYSLGLRIVRTLFSFCAIFSNVKNYGNKN
;
A
#
# COMPACT_ATOMS: atom_id res chain seq x y z
N MET A 1 18.67 19.51 -3.16
CA MET A 1 18.81 19.42 -1.69
C MET A 1 19.47 18.12 -1.24
N ARG A 2 18.93 16.92 -1.55
CA ARG A 2 19.56 15.65 -1.10
C ARG A 2 20.99 15.45 -1.60
N THR A 3 21.22 15.62 -2.90
CA THR A 3 22.55 15.47 -3.52
C THR A 3 23.55 16.49 -2.97
N SER A 4 23.13 17.74 -2.76
CA SER A 4 23.97 18.81 -2.23
C SER A 4 24.36 18.54 -0.76
N LEU A 5 23.45 18.04 0.08
CA LEU A 5 23.76 17.65 1.45
C LEU A 5 24.74 16.48 1.50
N ARG A 6 24.58 15.48 0.63
CA ARG A 6 25.51 14.35 0.53
C ARG A 6 26.91 14.78 0.15
N LEU A 7 27.06 15.67 -0.84
CA LEU A 7 28.35 16.18 -1.26
C LEU A 7 28.99 17.07 -0.17
N HIS A 8 28.17 17.82 0.56
CA HIS A 8 28.63 18.63 1.69
C HIS A 8 29.14 17.78 2.84
N SER A 9 28.40 16.74 3.26
CA SER A 9 28.82 15.86 4.37
C SER A 9 30.10 15.08 4.06
N GLN A 10 30.41 14.87 2.78
CA GLN A 10 31.64 14.20 2.33
C GLN A 10 32.81 15.16 2.15
N GLY A 11 32.65 16.47 2.38
CA GLY A 11 33.69 17.47 2.18
C GLY A 11 34.01 17.78 0.71
N VAL A 12 33.24 17.23 -0.24
CA VAL A 12 33.46 17.37 -1.70
C VAL A 12 32.72 18.57 -2.28
N TRP A 13 31.96 19.31 -1.46
CA TRP A 13 31.20 20.47 -1.92
C TRP A 13 32.08 21.71 -2.07
N ASN A 14 32.48 22.00 -3.31
CA ASN A 14 33.30 23.16 -3.63
C ASN A 14 32.46 24.46 -3.62
N LYS A 15 32.87 25.44 -2.80
CA LYS A 15 32.25 26.79 -2.72
C LYS A 15 32.95 27.84 -3.59
N GLN A 16 34.10 27.54 -4.20
CA GLN A 16 34.97 28.51 -4.87
C GLN A 16 34.63 28.76 -6.35
N GLY A 17 33.65 28.04 -6.93
CA GLY A 17 33.18 28.28 -8.30
C GLY A 17 32.06 29.32 -8.40
N ARG A 18 31.77 29.84 -9.61
CA ARG A 18 30.63 30.75 -9.89
C ARG A 18 29.35 30.25 -9.21
N THR A 19 28.74 31.07 -8.35
CA THR A 19 27.54 30.76 -7.58
C THR A 19 26.30 30.64 -8.47
N THR A 20 26.05 29.45 -9.00
CA THR A 20 24.79 29.09 -9.69
C THR A 20 23.61 28.91 -8.71
N LYS A 21 22.37 28.90 -9.23
CA LYS A 21 21.18 28.57 -8.40
C LYS A 21 21.34 27.25 -7.64
N HIS A 22 22.00 26.25 -8.24
CA HIS A 22 22.23 24.94 -7.62
C HIS A 22 23.24 24.97 -6.45
N THR A 23 24.19 25.92 -6.44
CA THR A 23 25.14 26.07 -5.33
C THR A 23 24.55 26.83 -4.14
N ARG A 24 23.58 27.74 -4.38
CA ARG A 24 22.83 28.46 -3.33
C ARG A 24 21.83 27.59 -2.56
N ILE A 25 21.34 26.51 -3.17
CA ILE A 25 20.35 25.60 -2.56
C ILE A 25 20.82 25.08 -1.19
N LEU A 26 22.12 24.81 -1.01
CA LEU A 26 22.64 24.31 0.27
C LEU A 26 22.56 25.38 1.37
N THR A 27 23.03 26.60 1.09
CA THR A 27 22.95 27.74 2.02
C THR A 27 21.50 28.09 2.36
N GLU A 28 20.61 28.08 1.36
CA GLU A 28 19.18 28.27 1.58
C GLU A 28 18.57 27.13 2.41
N SER A 29 19.01 25.88 2.21
CA SER A 29 18.56 24.74 3.02
C SER A 29 18.96 24.90 4.48
N PHE A 30 20.17 25.39 4.79
CA PHE A 30 20.61 25.63 6.16
C PHE A 30 19.86 26.77 6.84
N ASN A 31 19.57 27.85 6.12
CA ASN A 31 18.79 28.96 6.67
C ASN A 31 17.33 28.55 6.96
N ARG A 32 16.80 27.56 6.22
CA ARG A 32 15.40 27.12 6.33
C ARG A 32 15.23 25.92 7.25
N ILE A 33 16.25 25.08 7.37
CA ILE A 33 16.30 23.91 8.25
C ILE A 33 17.63 23.97 9.02
N PRO A 34 17.68 24.68 10.16
CA PRO A 34 18.92 24.91 10.90
C PRO A 34 19.64 23.61 11.32
N LEU A 35 18.89 22.54 11.60
CA LEU A 35 19.44 21.22 11.96
C LEU A 35 20.38 20.64 10.89
N LEU A 36 20.18 20.99 9.61
CA LEU A 36 21.04 20.51 8.53
C LEU A 36 22.44 21.15 8.55
N ARG A 37 22.62 22.26 9.28
CA ARG A 37 23.91 22.97 9.40
C ARG A 37 24.95 22.16 10.16
N MET A 38 24.53 21.29 11.08
CA MET A 38 25.42 20.37 11.79
C MET A 38 25.98 19.26 10.87
N GLY A 39 25.42 19.09 9.67
CA GLY A 39 25.77 18.00 8.77
C GLY A 39 25.02 16.71 9.09
N CYS A 40 25.53 15.59 8.58
CA CYS A 40 24.99 14.27 8.89
C CYS A 40 26.12 13.31 9.22
N ASP A 41 25.79 12.22 9.91
CA ASP A 41 26.71 11.15 10.35
C ASP A 41 27.43 10.39 9.19
N ARG A 42 27.30 10.85 7.94
CA ARG A 42 27.89 10.17 6.78
C ARG A 42 29.31 10.64 6.53
N ILE A 43 30.26 9.71 6.57
CA ILE A 43 31.66 9.92 6.17
C ILE A 43 31.97 9.26 4.82
N GLY A 44 33.16 9.54 4.27
CA GLY A 44 33.73 8.78 3.17
C GLY A 44 33.89 7.29 3.55
N THR A 45 33.69 6.38 2.60
CA THR A 45 33.78 4.94 2.87
C THR A 45 35.21 4.60 3.33
N LYS A 46 35.35 4.05 4.53
CA LYS A 46 36.61 3.51 5.06
C LYS A 46 36.52 1.98 5.09
N LEU A 47 37.55 1.31 4.57
CA LEU A 47 37.67 -0.15 4.61
C LEU A 47 38.56 -0.55 5.79
N ILE A 48 38.02 -1.36 6.69
CA ILE A 48 38.73 -1.87 7.86
C ILE A 48 38.52 -3.38 7.94
N TYR A 49 39.57 -4.14 7.66
CA TYR A 49 39.52 -5.60 7.67
C TYR A 49 39.89 -6.18 9.05
N GLU A 50 40.77 -5.50 9.78
CA GLU A 50 41.22 -5.94 11.11
C GLU A 50 40.23 -5.54 12.21
N LYS A 51 39.95 -6.49 13.12
CA LYS A 51 39.10 -6.30 14.29
C LYS A 51 39.91 -6.67 15.53
N THR A 52 39.97 -5.76 16.50
CA THR A 52 40.70 -5.97 17.76
C THR A 52 39.81 -6.54 18.88
N TYR A 53 38.53 -6.80 18.58
CA TYR A 53 37.51 -7.31 19.50
C TYR A 53 36.74 -8.46 18.85
N ARG A 54 36.13 -9.32 19.68
CA ARG A 54 35.29 -10.44 19.22
C ARG A 54 33.81 -10.06 19.25
N ILE A 55 33.02 -10.65 18.36
CA ILE A 55 31.56 -10.49 18.36
C ILE A 55 30.95 -11.90 18.39
N SER A 56 30.11 -12.15 19.39
CA SER A 56 29.29 -13.35 19.50
C SER A 56 27.84 -13.02 19.19
N MET A 57 27.25 -13.74 18.23
CA MET A 57 25.85 -13.57 17.80
C MET A 57 24.92 -14.63 18.40
N ASN A 58 25.46 -15.59 19.15
CA ASN A 58 24.69 -16.63 19.84
C ASN A 58 24.33 -16.15 21.25
N ASP A 59 23.13 -16.51 21.71
CA ASP A 59 22.58 -16.18 23.02
C ASP A 59 23.24 -17.08 24.10
N ASN A 60 24.56 -16.97 24.25
CA ASN A 60 25.34 -17.68 25.27
C ASN A 60 25.66 -16.69 26.40
N SER A 61 24.66 -16.39 27.24
CA SER A 61 24.83 -15.57 28.46
C SER A 61 25.77 -16.19 29.50
N ASP A 62 26.08 -17.49 29.38
CA ASP A 62 26.66 -18.31 30.45
C ASP A 62 28.19 -18.27 30.56
N GLY A 63 28.88 -17.56 29.66
CA GLY A 63 30.32 -17.33 29.83
C GLY A 63 30.59 -16.42 31.03
N ARG A 64 31.68 -16.57 31.78
CA ARG A 64 32.11 -15.57 32.78
C ARG A 64 33.18 -14.64 32.19
N ALA A 65 32.98 -13.33 32.30
CA ALA A 65 33.98 -12.30 32.05
C ALA A 65 34.33 -11.60 33.38
N ASP A 66 35.44 -10.88 33.44
CA ASP A 66 35.79 -10.10 34.62
C ASP A 66 34.82 -8.93 34.83
N ILE A 67 34.33 -8.34 33.74
CA ILE A 67 33.44 -7.18 33.75
C ILE A 67 32.35 -7.36 32.68
N ASP A 68 31.10 -7.29 33.12
CA ASP A 68 29.93 -7.24 32.23
C ASP A 68 29.39 -5.81 32.19
N ILE A 69 29.20 -5.29 30.97
CA ILE A 69 28.63 -3.98 30.71
C ILE A 69 27.39 -4.15 29.83
N TYR A 70 26.24 -3.81 30.40
CA TYR A 70 24.96 -3.79 29.71
C TYR A 70 24.72 -2.40 29.15
N VAL A 71 24.32 -2.33 27.88
CA VAL A 71 24.02 -1.07 27.20
C VAL A 71 22.72 -1.15 26.44
N ASP A 72 21.92 -0.10 26.53
CA ASP A 72 20.66 0.02 25.79
C ASP A 72 20.41 1.47 25.33
N GLY A 73 19.56 1.64 24.32
CA GLY A 73 19.17 2.92 23.75
C GLY A 73 17.66 3.04 23.60
N ALA A 74 17.09 4.11 24.15
CA ALA A 74 15.65 4.36 24.09
C ALA A 74 15.33 5.62 23.29
N LYS A 75 14.23 5.57 22.55
CA LYS A 75 13.60 6.74 21.92
C LYS A 75 12.14 6.80 22.31
N THR A 76 11.73 7.95 22.82
CA THR A 76 10.36 8.29 23.20
C THR A 76 9.90 9.54 22.46
N ASP A 77 8.63 9.92 22.61
CA ASP A 77 8.10 11.15 22.02
C ASP A 77 8.72 12.41 22.65
N SER A 78 9.17 12.33 23.91
CA SER A 78 9.79 13.44 24.64
C SER A 78 11.28 13.62 24.35
N GLY A 79 11.97 12.58 23.87
CA GLY A 79 13.42 12.59 23.75
C GLY A 79 14.02 11.22 23.54
N SER A 80 15.34 11.16 23.55
CA SER A 80 16.12 9.95 23.35
C SER A 80 17.27 9.88 24.35
N GLY A 81 17.73 8.67 24.67
CA GLY A 81 18.77 8.46 25.66
C GLY A 81 19.45 7.12 25.53
N ALA A 82 20.62 7.02 26.16
CA ALA A 82 21.38 5.78 26.29
C ALA A 82 21.52 5.42 27.78
N GLY A 83 21.39 4.13 28.08
CA GLY A 83 21.53 3.57 29.42
C GLY A 83 22.72 2.62 29.48
N ILE A 84 23.47 2.66 30.58
CA ILE A 84 24.64 1.80 30.81
C ILE A 84 24.59 1.29 32.23
N TYR A 85 24.67 -0.02 32.38
CA TYR A 85 24.69 -0.70 33.66
C TYR A 85 25.88 -1.66 33.74
N SER A 86 26.61 -1.63 34.85
CA SER A 86 27.61 -2.64 35.17
C SER A 86 27.73 -2.77 36.68
N GLU A 87 27.53 -3.98 37.19
CA GLU A 87 27.61 -4.27 38.63
C GLU A 87 29.06 -4.22 39.12
N GLN A 88 29.98 -4.83 38.37
CA GLN A 88 31.40 -4.89 38.70
C GLN A 88 32.07 -3.52 38.70
N LEU A 89 31.55 -2.58 37.88
CA LEU A 89 31.99 -1.20 37.86
C LEU A 89 31.19 -0.28 38.78
N ASN A 90 30.16 -0.79 39.47
CA ASN A 90 29.19 0.03 40.20
C ASN A 90 28.73 1.24 39.35
N ALA A 91 28.40 0.98 38.08
CA ALA A 91 28.08 2.00 37.10
C ALA A 91 26.59 1.94 36.74
N GLN A 92 25.89 3.05 36.97
CA GLN A 92 24.49 3.25 36.61
C GLN A 92 24.35 4.60 35.92
N ILE A 93 24.44 4.63 34.59
CA ILE A 93 24.59 5.88 33.84
C ILE A 93 23.42 6.04 32.86
N SER A 94 22.78 7.19 32.94
CA SER A 94 21.68 7.62 32.08
C SER A 94 22.11 8.87 31.31
N VAL A 95 22.27 8.76 29.99
CA VAL A 95 22.74 9.88 29.15
C VAL A 95 21.62 10.37 28.23
N PRO A 96 21.08 11.58 28.45
CA PRO A 96 20.12 12.17 27.52
C PRO A 96 20.81 12.56 26.21
N LEU A 97 20.21 12.21 25.07
CA LEU A 97 20.75 12.42 23.71
C LEU A 97 19.87 13.35 22.87
N GLY A 98 19.05 14.17 23.52
CA GLY A 98 18.16 15.14 22.90
C GLY A 98 17.02 14.51 22.11
N THR A 99 16.39 15.29 21.24
CA THR A 99 15.16 14.89 20.52
C THR A 99 15.43 14.29 19.13
N HIS A 100 16.58 14.61 18.53
CA HIS A 100 16.86 14.35 17.12
C HIS A 100 17.76 13.12 16.87
N THR A 101 17.96 12.28 17.87
CA THR A 101 18.75 11.04 17.76
C THR A 101 17.87 9.85 17.36
N SER A 102 18.38 8.95 16.52
CA SER A 102 17.66 7.72 16.13
C SER A 102 17.92 6.58 17.13
N VAL A 103 17.05 5.56 17.17
CA VAL A 103 17.22 4.39 18.06
C VAL A 103 18.57 3.69 17.81
N LEU A 104 18.93 3.48 16.54
CA LEU A 104 20.24 2.90 16.21
C LEU A 104 21.41 3.78 16.70
N GLN A 105 21.25 5.10 16.66
CA GLN A 105 22.26 6.02 17.17
C GLN A 105 22.36 6.01 18.70
N THR A 106 21.23 5.88 19.42
CA THR A 106 21.26 5.74 20.88
C THR A 106 21.96 4.44 21.30
N GLU A 107 21.73 3.33 20.60
CA GLU A 107 22.42 2.06 20.82
C GLU A 107 23.92 2.11 20.48
N LEU A 108 24.30 2.79 19.40
CA LEU A 108 25.71 3.06 19.06
C LEU A 108 26.39 3.92 20.12
N MET A 109 25.70 4.94 20.61
CA MET A 109 26.21 5.86 21.63
C MET A 109 26.42 5.15 22.97
N GLY A 110 25.47 4.32 23.41
CA GLY A 110 25.61 3.51 24.63
C GLY A 110 26.86 2.66 24.62
N ARG A 111 27.19 2.04 23.47
CA ARG A 111 28.43 1.26 23.29
C ARG A 111 29.70 2.09 23.37
N MET A 112 29.71 3.25 22.70
CA MET A 112 30.86 4.15 22.74
C MET A 112 31.11 4.63 24.18
N LEU A 113 30.05 4.95 24.92
CA LEU A 113 30.16 5.31 26.33
C LEU A 113 30.61 4.14 27.20
N GLY A 114 30.09 2.93 26.98
CA GLY A 114 30.55 1.71 27.66
C GLY A 114 32.06 1.50 27.50
N ALA A 115 32.56 1.61 26.27
CA ALA A 115 34.00 1.54 25.99
C ALA A 115 34.77 2.72 26.61
N ARG A 116 34.19 3.93 26.62
CA ARG A 116 34.81 5.11 27.20
C ARG A 116 34.96 5.00 28.71
N ILE A 117 33.97 4.45 29.44
CA ILE A 117 34.04 4.23 30.89
C ILE A 117 35.23 3.34 31.24
N VAL A 118 35.45 2.29 30.45
CA VAL A 118 36.61 1.39 30.63
C VAL A 118 37.92 2.14 30.42
N ALA A 119 37.99 2.97 29.37
CA ALA A 119 39.17 3.78 29.06
C ALA A 119 39.46 4.84 30.15
N GLU A 120 38.44 5.57 30.60
CA GLU A 120 38.56 6.65 31.60
C GLU A 120 38.93 6.13 32.99
N ARG A 121 38.51 4.92 33.34
CA ARG A 121 38.87 4.26 34.60
C ARG A 121 40.19 3.49 34.54
N GLU A 122 40.92 3.62 33.43
CA GLU A 122 42.22 2.98 33.18
C GLU A 122 42.24 1.46 33.44
N ILE A 123 41.11 0.79 33.21
CA ILE A 123 40.98 -0.65 33.45
C ILE A 123 41.87 -1.39 32.45
N GLY A 124 42.70 -2.31 32.95
CA GLY A 124 43.64 -3.09 32.14
C GLY A 124 43.74 -4.54 32.61
N ASN A 125 44.22 -5.40 31.70
CA ASN A 125 44.42 -6.83 31.88
C ASN A 125 43.13 -7.58 32.31
N LYS A 126 41.96 -7.13 31.86
CA LYS A 126 40.66 -7.74 32.13
C LYS A 126 39.98 -8.26 30.87
N SER A 127 39.13 -9.26 31.04
CA SER A 127 38.15 -9.69 30.05
C SER A 127 36.85 -8.90 30.22
N ILE A 128 36.43 -8.19 29.18
CA ILE A 128 35.30 -7.27 29.21
C ILE A 128 34.26 -7.75 28.21
N ARG A 129 33.04 -7.96 28.69
CA ARG A 129 31.90 -8.27 27.84
C ARG A 129 30.95 -7.09 27.79
N ILE A 130 30.59 -6.68 26.58
CA ILE A 130 29.57 -5.66 26.35
C ILE A 130 28.34 -6.37 25.78
N LEU A 131 27.27 -6.41 26.58
CA LEU A 131 26.02 -7.11 26.26
C LEU A 131 25.01 -6.14 25.63
N ILE A 132 24.44 -6.54 24.49
CA ILE A 132 23.61 -5.69 23.63
C ILE A 132 22.42 -6.47 23.11
N ASP A 133 21.24 -5.86 23.11
CA ASP A 133 20.02 -6.47 22.59
C ASP A 133 19.74 -6.17 21.11
N SER A 134 20.43 -5.19 20.52
CA SER A 134 20.32 -4.83 19.10
C SER A 134 21.32 -5.54 18.17
N LYS A 135 20.82 -6.49 17.39
CA LYS A 135 21.59 -7.12 16.30
C LYS A 135 22.05 -6.12 15.24
N SER A 136 21.22 -5.12 14.93
CA SER A 136 21.53 -4.13 13.90
C SER A 136 22.74 -3.27 14.26
N ALA A 137 22.86 -2.96 15.55
CA ALA A 137 23.97 -2.27 16.16
C ALA A 137 25.28 -3.09 16.00
N LEU A 138 25.25 -4.39 16.30
CA LEU A 138 26.41 -5.29 16.18
C LEU A 138 26.87 -5.48 14.73
N LEU A 139 25.93 -5.71 13.81
CA LEU A 139 26.24 -5.84 12.38
C LEU A 139 26.92 -4.59 11.80
N ALA A 140 26.58 -3.40 12.31
CA ALA A 140 27.24 -2.16 11.92
C ALA A 140 28.73 -2.10 12.32
N LEU A 141 29.10 -2.69 13.48
CA LEU A 141 30.50 -2.82 13.91
C LEU A 141 31.23 -3.97 13.21
N ASP A 142 30.50 -5.03 12.87
CA ASP A 142 31.05 -6.21 12.19
C ASP A 142 31.41 -5.94 10.73
N SER A 143 30.77 -4.96 10.10
CA SER A 143 31.03 -4.61 8.69
C SER A 143 32.46 -4.14 8.44
N CYS A 144 33.07 -4.61 7.34
CA CYS A 144 34.35 -4.11 6.86
C CYS A 144 34.25 -2.73 6.18
N MET A 145 33.03 -2.28 5.85
CA MET A 145 32.78 -0.99 5.19
C MET A 145 32.15 0.01 6.17
N VAL A 146 32.93 0.95 6.67
CA VAL A 146 32.46 1.99 7.59
C VAL A 146 32.08 3.24 6.81
N ARG A 147 30.81 3.67 6.94
CA ARG A 147 30.25 4.88 6.29
C ARG A 147 29.62 5.86 7.28
N SER A 148 29.56 5.48 8.57
CA SER A 148 29.04 6.30 9.67
C SER A 148 30.21 6.84 10.49
N GLY A 149 30.14 8.13 10.84
CA GLY A 149 31.11 8.79 11.71
C GLY A 149 31.08 8.21 13.13
N LEU A 150 29.89 8.00 13.67
CA LEU A 150 29.68 7.41 14.99
C LEU A 150 30.24 5.98 15.09
N VAL A 151 30.02 5.16 14.05
CA VAL A 151 30.63 3.81 13.98
C VAL A 151 32.15 3.90 13.93
N TRP A 152 32.69 4.86 13.17
CA TRP A 152 34.13 5.08 13.10
C TRP A 152 34.73 5.49 14.45
N GLU A 153 34.12 6.46 15.14
CA GLU A 153 34.57 6.93 16.47
C GLU A 153 34.50 5.81 17.52
N CYS A 154 33.42 5.02 17.50
CA CYS A 154 33.29 3.86 18.38
C CYS A 154 34.42 2.85 18.14
N ARG A 155 34.79 2.56 16.88
CA ARG A 155 35.91 1.64 16.57
C ARG A 155 37.26 2.20 17.00
N GLN A 156 37.48 3.52 16.90
CA GLN A 156 38.71 4.13 17.39
C GLN A 156 38.82 4.03 18.91
N THR A 157 37.73 4.30 19.62
CA THR A 157 37.66 4.16 21.09
C THR A 157 37.92 2.71 21.51
N LEU A 158 37.31 1.75 20.81
CA LEU A 158 37.52 0.33 21.07
C LEU A 158 38.95 -0.11 20.84
N LYS A 159 39.61 0.41 19.79
CA LYS A 159 41.02 0.09 19.52
C LYS A 159 41.91 0.40 20.74
N TYR A 160 41.68 1.54 21.39
CA TYR A 160 42.39 1.92 22.62
C TYR A 160 42.11 0.94 23.77
N VAL A 161 40.84 0.62 24.02
CA VAL A 161 40.45 -0.30 25.10
C VAL A 161 41.02 -1.72 24.89
N THR A 162 41.03 -2.20 23.64
CA THR A 162 41.51 -3.54 23.28
C THR A 162 43.03 -3.70 23.37
N GLN A 163 43.80 -2.62 23.50
CA GLN A 163 45.26 -2.73 23.69
C GLN A 163 45.63 -3.34 25.04
N ARG A 164 44.78 -3.13 26.06
CA ARG A 164 45.03 -3.58 27.44
C ARG A 164 44.02 -4.62 27.91
N ASN A 165 42.94 -4.88 27.16
CA ASN A 165 41.84 -5.74 27.60
C ASN A 165 41.36 -6.66 26.47
N GLY A 166 40.86 -7.84 26.83
CA GLY A 166 40.11 -8.68 25.90
C GLY A 166 38.65 -8.21 25.84
N VAL A 167 38.20 -7.67 24.71
CA VAL A 167 36.82 -7.17 24.56
C VAL A 167 35.99 -8.10 23.68
N GLU A 168 34.84 -8.51 24.19
CA GLU A 168 33.83 -9.29 23.49
C GLU A 168 32.48 -8.55 23.50
N PHE A 169 31.85 -8.48 22.33
CA PHE A 169 30.46 -8.04 22.21
C PHE A 169 29.55 -9.25 22.13
N CYS A 170 28.61 -9.36 23.07
CA CYS A 170 27.63 -10.46 23.08
C CYS A 170 26.24 -9.92 22.76
N TRP A 171 25.61 -10.52 21.75
CA TRP A 171 24.19 -10.32 21.56
C TRP A 171 23.41 -11.07 22.64
N ILE A 172 22.48 -10.38 23.29
CA ILE A 172 21.52 -10.98 24.22
C ILE A 172 20.11 -10.75 23.72
N LYS A 173 19.20 -11.67 24.05
CA LYS A 173 17.79 -11.48 23.73
C LYS A 173 17.18 -10.40 24.62
N GLY A 174 16.62 -9.35 24.01
CA GLY A 174 15.87 -8.32 24.73
C GLY A 174 14.64 -8.88 25.44
N HIS A 175 14.30 -8.32 26.60
CA HIS A 175 13.16 -8.70 27.45
C HIS A 175 13.12 -10.20 27.82
N SER A 176 14.28 -10.80 28.07
CA SER A 176 14.44 -12.21 28.43
C SER A 176 14.53 -12.48 29.95
N GLY A 177 14.35 -11.46 30.81
CA GLY A 177 14.52 -11.58 32.26
C GLY A 177 15.96 -11.41 32.75
N ASN A 178 16.88 -10.93 31.90
CA ASN A 178 18.24 -10.59 32.34
C ASN A 178 18.23 -9.26 33.10
N GLU A 179 18.48 -9.32 34.40
CA GLU A 179 18.42 -8.17 35.30
C GLU A 179 19.33 -7.01 34.86
N GLY A 180 20.54 -7.29 34.39
CA GLY A 180 21.47 -6.27 33.92
C GLY A 180 20.97 -5.52 32.68
N ASN A 181 20.32 -6.24 31.76
CA ASN A 181 19.72 -5.65 30.57
C ASN A 181 18.48 -4.83 30.91
N GLU A 182 17.64 -5.31 31.84
CA GLU A 182 16.45 -4.58 32.29
C GLU A 182 16.83 -3.26 32.98
N ARG A 183 17.90 -3.26 33.78
CA ARG A 183 18.45 -2.03 34.39
C ARG A 183 19.00 -1.06 33.33
N ALA A 184 19.66 -1.55 32.29
CA ALA A 184 20.14 -0.71 31.18
C ALA A 184 18.98 -0.07 30.39
N ASP A 185 17.92 -0.84 30.10
CA ASP A 185 16.68 -0.35 29.45
C ASP A 185 15.98 0.71 30.31
N GLU A 186 15.86 0.47 31.62
CA GLU A 186 15.30 1.44 32.56
C GLU A 186 16.10 2.75 32.55
N MET A 187 17.42 2.68 32.56
CA MET A 187 18.30 3.86 32.48
C MET A 187 18.15 4.59 31.15
N ALA A 188 18.05 3.86 30.03
CA ALA A 188 17.87 4.47 28.71
C ALA A 188 16.52 5.21 28.63
N LYS A 189 15.44 4.59 29.15
CA LYS A 189 14.10 5.19 29.23
C LYS A 189 14.07 6.40 30.18
N ARG A 190 14.76 6.32 31.31
CA ARG A 190 14.93 7.46 32.23
C ARG A 190 15.64 8.60 31.51
N ALA A 191 16.75 8.31 30.82
CA ALA A 191 17.50 9.29 30.04
C ALA A 191 16.66 9.97 28.96
N ALA A 192 15.82 9.21 28.25
CA ALA A 192 14.94 9.76 27.22
C ALA A 192 13.85 10.71 27.75
N ARG A 193 13.54 10.65 29.06
CA ARG A 193 12.59 11.53 29.76
C ARG A 193 13.26 12.73 30.42
N MET A 194 14.58 12.72 30.57
CA MET A 194 15.32 13.83 31.15
C MET A 194 15.46 14.97 30.14
N PRO A 195 15.39 16.24 30.57
CA PRO A 195 15.71 17.36 29.69
C PRO A 195 17.19 17.30 29.28
N PHE A 196 17.46 17.47 27.99
CA PHE A 196 18.82 17.58 27.48
C PHE A 196 19.34 19.01 27.68
N TRP A 197 20.47 19.13 28.38
CA TRP A 197 21.13 20.42 28.64
C TRP A 197 22.29 20.60 27.66
N GLY A 198 22.09 21.43 26.64
CA GLY A 198 23.11 21.73 25.62
C GLY A 198 22.52 22.15 24.28
N PRO A 199 23.35 22.54 23.31
CA PRO A 199 22.87 22.83 21.96
C PRO A 199 22.38 21.55 21.29
N GLU A 200 21.15 21.54 20.81
CA GLU A 200 20.65 20.48 19.94
C GLU A 200 21.09 20.68 18.48
N PRO A 201 21.32 19.57 17.73
CA PRO A 201 21.26 18.17 18.15
C PRO A 201 22.50 17.73 18.95
N ALA A 202 22.31 16.85 19.94
CA ALA A 202 23.37 16.34 20.82
C ALA A 202 24.47 15.56 20.06
N ILE A 203 24.06 14.84 19.01
CA ILE A 203 24.96 14.12 18.10
C ILE A 203 24.60 14.43 16.66
N THR A 204 25.52 14.20 15.73
CA THR A 204 25.27 14.46 14.30
C THR A 204 24.06 13.66 13.81
N PRO A 205 23.06 14.32 13.17
CA PRO A 205 21.87 13.66 12.66
C PRO A 205 22.17 12.48 11.73
N SER A 206 21.37 11.41 11.84
CA SER A 206 21.45 10.32 10.87
C SER A 206 21.08 10.79 9.46
N VAL A 207 21.63 10.13 8.44
CA VAL A 207 21.29 10.37 7.03
C VAL A 207 19.78 10.19 6.76
N ALA A 208 19.15 9.25 7.46
CA ALA A 208 17.71 9.02 7.38
C ALA A 208 16.93 10.25 7.85
N LEU A 209 17.31 10.82 9.01
CA LEU A 209 16.68 12.01 9.54
C LEU A 209 16.86 13.22 8.62
N SER A 210 18.08 13.47 8.13
CA SER A 210 18.32 14.59 7.20
C SER A 210 17.50 14.46 5.92
N ASN A 211 17.34 13.24 5.38
CA ASN A 211 16.54 13.01 4.17
C ASN A 211 15.03 13.21 4.41
N GLU A 212 14.55 12.86 5.60
CA GLU A 212 13.16 13.06 5.99
C GLU A 212 12.85 14.54 6.20
N LEU A 213 13.71 15.28 6.91
CA LEU A 213 13.57 16.74 7.08
C LEU A 213 13.51 17.47 5.74
N VAL A 214 14.40 17.12 4.80
CA VAL A 214 14.38 17.69 3.45
C VAL A 214 13.08 17.37 2.74
N LYS A 215 12.61 16.12 2.84
CA LYS A 215 11.36 15.69 2.20
C LYS A 215 10.17 16.48 2.72
N GLN A 216 10.00 16.53 4.04
CA GLN A 216 8.90 17.25 4.70
C GLN A 216 8.92 18.74 4.35
N TYR A 217 10.08 19.38 4.42
CA TYR A 217 10.21 20.79 4.03
C TYR A 217 9.85 21.02 2.57
N THR A 218 10.39 20.20 1.65
CA THR A 218 10.08 20.35 0.22
C THR A 218 8.59 20.16 -0.07
N HIS A 219 7.93 19.25 0.64
CA HIS A 219 6.50 19.03 0.54
C HIS A 219 5.70 20.24 1.03
N ARG A 220 5.94 20.68 2.29
CA ARG A 220 5.25 21.84 2.87
C ARG A 220 5.47 23.10 2.05
N ARG A 221 6.70 23.33 1.59
CA ARG A 221 7.01 24.50 0.75
C ARG A 221 6.33 24.42 -0.60
N HIS A 222 6.26 23.23 -1.21
CA HIS A 222 5.50 23.03 -2.43
C HIS A 222 4.02 23.34 -2.20
N GLU A 223 3.40 22.82 -1.14
CA GLU A 223 2.00 23.08 -0.79
C GLU A 223 1.73 24.57 -0.53
N GLN A 224 2.60 25.24 0.23
CA GLN A 224 2.49 26.67 0.51
C GLN A 224 2.58 27.51 -0.76
N ILE A 225 3.62 27.30 -1.58
CA ILE A 225 3.77 28.00 -2.85
C ILE A 225 2.58 27.69 -3.76
N TRP A 226 2.18 26.42 -3.81
CA TRP A 226 1.04 25.96 -4.58
C TRP A 226 -0.26 26.63 -4.13
N ALA A 227 -0.44 26.94 -2.84
CA ALA A 227 -1.60 27.65 -2.31
C ALA A 227 -1.57 29.17 -2.54
N THR A 228 -0.39 29.79 -2.49
CA THR A 228 -0.24 31.26 -2.60
C THR A 228 -0.13 31.78 -4.03
N LEU A 229 0.17 30.91 -5.01
CA LEU A 229 0.29 31.31 -6.41
C LEU A 229 -1.05 31.85 -6.96
N SER A 230 -1.11 33.13 -7.32
CA SER A 230 -2.29 33.75 -7.95
C SER A 230 -2.40 33.43 -9.44
N SER A 231 -1.27 33.22 -10.11
CA SER A 231 -1.17 32.95 -11.56
C SER A 231 -1.69 31.56 -11.97
N CYS A 232 -1.90 30.66 -11.01
CA CYS A 232 -2.32 29.28 -11.26
C CYS A 232 -3.70 28.98 -10.66
N ARG A 233 -4.53 30.01 -10.41
CA ARG A 233 -5.89 29.87 -9.87
C ARG A 233 -6.72 28.91 -10.72
N ASP A 234 -6.73 29.12 -12.03
CA ASP A 234 -7.50 28.29 -12.96
C ASP A 234 -6.97 26.86 -12.98
N SER A 235 -5.64 26.67 -13.06
CA SER A 235 -5.03 25.33 -12.98
C SER A 235 -5.34 24.61 -11.67
N ARG A 236 -5.44 25.33 -10.54
CA ARG A 236 -5.79 24.77 -9.24
C ARG A 236 -7.28 24.43 -9.13
N ALA A 237 -8.16 25.30 -9.63
CA ALA A 237 -9.59 25.03 -9.73
C ALA A 237 -9.87 23.84 -10.66
N CYS A 238 -9.04 23.67 -11.69
CA CYS A 238 -9.09 22.54 -12.60
C CYS A 238 -8.55 21.24 -11.98
N MET A 239 -7.77 21.23 -10.89
CA MET A 239 -7.27 19.99 -10.29
C MET A 239 -8.21 19.48 -9.21
N ALA A 240 -8.63 18.22 -9.30
CA ALA A 240 -9.51 17.62 -8.31
C ALA A 240 -8.76 17.40 -6.98
N THR A 241 -9.32 17.93 -5.89
CA THR A 241 -8.83 17.65 -4.53
C THR A 241 -9.60 16.50 -3.89
N PRO A 242 -9.02 15.77 -2.91
CA PRO A 242 -9.74 14.74 -2.15
C PRO A 242 -11.09 15.21 -1.56
N ASP A 243 -11.20 16.50 -1.22
CA ASP A 243 -12.42 17.08 -0.65
C ASP A 243 -13.54 17.31 -1.69
N GLN A 244 -13.18 17.39 -2.98
CA GLN A 244 -14.12 17.50 -4.11
C GLN A 244 -14.53 16.13 -4.67
N ASP A 245 -14.17 15.03 -4.00
CA ASP A 245 -14.55 13.70 -4.41
C ASP A 245 -16.06 13.46 -4.23
N HIS A 246 -16.79 13.47 -5.34
CA HIS A 246 -18.23 13.17 -5.36
C HIS A 246 -18.55 11.69 -5.06
N LEU A 247 -17.56 10.80 -5.10
CA LEU A 247 -17.63 9.41 -4.68
C LEU A 247 -17.09 9.19 -3.26
N LYS A 248 -17.00 10.25 -2.43
CA LYS A 248 -16.48 10.19 -1.05
C LYS A 248 -17.04 9.06 -0.19
N TRP A 249 -18.32 8.71 -0.34
CA TRP A 249 -18.94 7.62 0.42
C TRP A 249 -18.45 6.26 -0.04
N VAL A 250 -18.30 6.06 -1.36
CA VAL A 250 -17.67 4.87 -1.95
C VAL A 250 -16.23 4.78 -1.47
N ARG A 251 -15.47 5.88 -1.52
CA ARG A 251 -14.09 5.94 -1.02
C ARG A 251 -14.00 5.60 0.47
N PHE A 252 -14.87 6.17 1.30
CA PHE A 252 -14.90 5.91 2.74
C PHE A 252 -15.18 4.44 3.04
N LEU A 253 -16.28 3.91 2.48
CA LEU A 253 -16.66 2.52 2.67
C LEU A 253 -15.51 1.63 2.23
N ILE A 254 -15.05 1.74 0.99
CA ILE A 254 -14.17 0.74 0.41
C ILE A 254 -12.71 0.98 0.75
N ILE A 255 -12.18 2.18 0.50
CA ILE A 255 -10.74 2.45 0.58
C ILE A 255 -10.33 2.75 2.02
N THR A 256 -11.08 3.60 2.73
CA THR A 256 -10.70 4.00 4.10
C THR A 256 -10.82 2.83 5.08
N ILE A 257 -11.92 2.06 5.03
CA ILE A 257 -12.06 0.86 5.88
C ILE A 257 -11.01 -0.19 5.51
N PHE A 258 -10.79 -0.45 4.22
CA PHE A 258 -9.79 -1.43 3.76
C PHE A 258 -8.37 -1.07 4.18
N GLN A 259 -8.03 0.22 4.20
CA GLN A 259 -6.70 0.69 4.58
C GLN A 259 -6.49 0.83 6.09
N ASN A 260 -7.55 0.76 6.90
CA ASN A 260 -7.50 0.86 8.36
C ASN A 260 -6.55 -0.19 8.95
N LYS A 261 -5.73 0.23 9.93
CA LYS A 261 -4.74 -0.62 10.62
C LYS A 261 -5.39 -1.83 11.31
N HIS A 262 -6.55 -1.65 11.94
CA HIS A 262 -7.25 -2.71 12.66
C HIS A 262 -7.85 -3.74 11.70
N TYR A 263 -8.54 -3.26 10.67
CA TYR A 263 -9.10 -4.12 9.63
C TYR A 263 -8.00 -4.89 8.87
N ARG A 264 -6.86 -4.25 8.56
CA ARG A 264 -5.71 -4.92 7.93
C ARG A 264 -5.14 -6.04 8.81
N ARG A 265 -5.15 -5.90 10.14
CA ARG A 265 -4.75 -6.98 11.06
C ARG A 265 -5.77 -8.12 11.04
N ALA A 266 -7.06 -7.82 11.17
CA ALA A 266 -8.13 -8.82 11.11
C ALA A 266 -8.11 -9.62 9.80
N ARG A 267 -7.91 -8.94 8.65
CA ARG A 267 -7.75 -9.57 7.34
C ARG A 267 -6.58 -10.55 7.27
N LYS A 268 -5.43 -10.21 7.87
CA LYS A 268 -4.25 -11.08 7.87
C LYS A 268 -4.50 -12.34 8.71
N VAL A 269 -5.21 -12.21 9.82
CA VAL A 269 -5.61 -13.35 10.64
C VAL A 269 -6.56 -14.24 9.84
N ALA A 270 -7.62 -13.68 9.25
CA ALA A 270 -8.56 -14.42 8.39
C ALA A 270 -7.87 -15.12 7.21
N LEU A 271 -6.90 -14.46 6.57
CA LEU A 271 -6.10 -15.06 5.50
C LEU A 271 -5.31 -16.27 5.97
N LEU A 272 -4.65 -16.16 7.13
CA LEU A 272 -3.85 -17.24 7.69
C LEU A 272 -4.74 -18.42 8.09
N THR A 273 -5.87 -18.17 8.73
CA THR A 273 -6.82 -19.21 9.13
C THR A 273 -7.37 -19.96 7.93
N ASP A 274 -7.82 -19.26 6.89
CA ASP A 274 -8.36 -19.89 5.68
C ASP A 274 -7.27 -20.66 4.91
N LEU A 275 -6.04 -20.14 4.86
CA LEU A 275 -4.92 -20.84 4.22
C LEU A 275 -4.61 -22.16 4.95
N CYS A 276 -4.50 -22.12 6.27
CA CYS A 276 -4.25 -23.32 7.08
C CYS A 276 -5.37 -24.35 6.87
N LEU A 277 -6.64 -23.94 7.00
CA LEU A 277 -7.78 -24.84 6.81
C LEU A 277 -7.84 -25.43 5.40
N THR A 278 -7.52 -24.64 4.37
CA THR A 278 -7.50 -25.11 2.97
C THR A 278 -6.41 -26.16 2.77
N VAL A 279 -5.20 -25.94 3.30
CA VAL A 279 -4.09 -26.89 3.21
C VAL A 279 -4.42 -28.17 3.98
N THR A 280 -4.98 -28.05 5.19
CA THR A 280 -5.40 -29.21 5.99
C THR A 280 -6.49 -30.00 5.27
N TYR A 281 -7.49 -29.34 4.67
CA TYR A 281 -8.52 -30.03 3.89
C TYR A 281 -7.94 -30.82 2.72
N ILE A 282 -7.05 -30.20 1.94
CA ILE A 282 -6.38 -30.87 0.81
C ILE A 282 -5.57 -32.07 1.28
N TYR A 283 -4.87 -31.96 2.41
CA TYR A 283 -4.13 -33.07 3.00
C TYR A 283 -5.06 -34.26 3.33
N PHE A 284 -6.17 -34.00 4.05
CA PHE A 284 -7.15 -35.03 4.40
C PHE A 284 -7.78 -35.70 3.17
N LEU A 285 -8.06 -34.91 2.13
CA LEU A 285 -8.60 -35.40 0.87
C LEU A 285 -7.62 -36.37 0.19
N ILE A 286 -6.32 -36.07 0.22
CA ILE A 286 -5.28 -36.94 -0.36
C ILE A 286 -5.05 -38.20 0.49
N THR A 287 -5.11 -38.11 1.82
CA THR A 287 -4.74 -39.23 2.70
C THR A 287 -5.87 -40.21 2.99
N ILE A 288 -7.12 -39.74 3.11
CA ILE A 288 -8.27 -40.57 3.49
C ILE A 288 -9.09 -40.97 2.26
N PHE A 289 -9.05 -40.17 1.18
CA PHE A 289 -9.83 -40.29 -0.07
C PHE A 289 -11.12 -41.14 0.03
N GLU A 290 -12.09 -40.65 0.80
CA GLU A 290 -13.45 -41.17 0.79
C GLU A 290 -14.37 -40.21 0.02
N THR A 291 -15.18 -40.75 -0.91
CA THR A 291 -16.12 -39.95 -1.72
C THR A 291 -17.19 -39.27 -0.86
N ALA A 292 -17.68 -39.93 0.19
CA ALA A 292 -18.61 -39.37 1.14
C ALA A 292 -18.03 -38.15 1.88
N PHE A 293 -16.74 -38.20 2.24
CA PHE A 293 -16.04 -37.08 2.88
C PHE A 293 -15.92 -35.87 1.94
N LEU A 294 -15.62 -36.11 0.66
CA LEU A 294 -15.58 -35.05 -0.35
C LEU A 294 -16.92 -34.34 -0.44
N TYR A 295 -18.01 -35.07 -0.67
CA TYR A 295 -19.34 -34.47 -0.87
C TYR A 295 -19.84 -33.71 0.36
N LYS A 296 -19.56 -34.21 1.56
CA LYS A 296 -19.98 -33.59 2.82
C LYS A 296 -19.45 -32.16 2.99
N PHE A 297 -18.19 -31.90 2.62
CA PHE A 297 -17.52 -30.62 2.87
C PHE A 297 -17.31 -29.75 1.62
N LEU A 298 -17.62 -30.27 0.42
CA LEU A 298 -17.30 -29.63 -0.87
C LEU A 298 -17.85 -28.20 -0.98
N ALA A 299 -19.12 -27.98 -0.63
CA ALA A 299 -19.76 -26.68 -0.78
C ALA A 299 -19.09 -25.60 0.10
N ALA A 300 -18.86 -25.92 1.38
CA ALA A 300 -18.19 -25.02 2.32
C ALA A 300 -16.73 -24.75 1.92
N PHE A 301 -16.03 -25.78 1.41
CA PHE A 301 -14.67 -25.65 0.90
C PHE A 301 -14.58 -24.73 -0.33
N LEU A 302 -15.47 -24.90 -1.31
CA LEU A 302 -15.51 -24.04 -2.51
C LEU A 302 -15.83 -22.58 -2.17
N ALA A 303 -16.72 -22.33 -1.20
CA ALA A 303 -16.98 -20.97 -0.72
C ALA A 303 -15.73 -20.36 -0.09
N ARG A 304 -15.03 -21.09 0.78
CA ARG A 304 -13.82 -20.56 1.44
C ARG A 304 -12.64 -20.38 0.49
N THR A 305 -12.43 -21.28 -0.45
CA THR A 305 -11.38 -21.12 -1.45
C THR A 305 -11.62 -19.90 -2.34
N SER A 306 -12.88 -19.59 -2.66
CA SER A 306 -13.23 -18.35 -3.38
C SER A 306 -12.80 -17.10 -2.62
N ALA A 307 -13.07 -17.07 -1.32
CA ALA A 307 -12.70 -15.98 -0.43
C ALA A 307 -11.18 -15.85 -0.26
N LEU A 308 -10.48 -16.98 -0.10
CA LEU A 308 -9.03 -17.03 0.01
C LEU A 308 -8.35 -16.42 -1.21
N VAL A 309 -8.80 -16.82 -2.41
CA VAL A 309 -8.28 -16.30 -3.68
C VAL A 309 -8.43 -14.78 -3.78
N ILE A 310 -9.60 -14.25 -3.43
CA ILE A 310 -9.87 -12.80 -3.45
C ILE A 310 -8.99 -12.07 -2.41
N ASN A 311 -8.82 -12.64 -1.22
CA ASN A 311 -8.03 -12.03 -0.16
C ASN A 311 -6.53 -11.97 -0.51
N ILE A 312 -5.97 -13.05 -1.08
CA ILE A 312 -4.58 -13.06 -1.61
C ILE A 312 -4.41 -11.99 -2.68
N CYS A 313 -5.37 -11.89 -3.59
CA CYS A 313 -5.36 -10.91 -4.67
C CYS A 313 -5.31 -9.46 -4.15
N LEU A 314 -6.20 -9.14 -3.19
CA LEU A 314 -6.25 -7.83 -2.55
C LEU A 314 -4.99 -7.53 -1.72
N PHE A 315 -4.40 -8.54 -1.09
CA PHE A 315 -3.14 -8.40 -0.37
C PHE A 315 -1.99 -7.99 -1.29
N CYS A 316 -1.88 -8.63 -2.46
CA CYS A 316 -0.90 -8.29 -3.48
C CYS A 316 -1.12 -6.88 -4.08
N ALA A 317 -2.37 -6.42 -4.12
CA ALA A 317 -2.75 -5.11 -4.65
C ALA A 317 -2.57 -3.94 -3.67
N ASP A 318 -2.44 -4.18 -2.35
CA ASP A 318 -2.45 -3.13 -1.31
C ASP A 318 -1.37 -2.05 -1.52
N LYS A 319 -0.16 -2.45 -1.93
CA LYS A 319 0.93 -1.51 -2.26
C LYS A 319 0.63 -0.68 -3.51
N TYR A 320 -0.01 -1.29 -4.50
CA TYR A 320 -0.36 -0.63 -5.76
C TYR A 320 -1.50 0.37 -5.54
N LEU A 321 -2.54 0.00 -4.80
CA LEU A 321 -3.69 0.87 -4.51
C LEU A 321 -3.29 2.21 -3.90
N LYS A 322 -2.35 2.21 -2.94
CA LYS A 322 -1.84 3.46 -2.36
C LYS A 322 -1.13 4.37 -3.37
N SER A 323 -0.35 3.77 -4.27
CA SER A 323 0.35 4.54 -5.31
C SER A 323 -0.60 5.10 -6.36
N VAL A 324 -1.65 4.33 -6.71
CA VAL A 324 -2.69 4.76 -7.66
C VAL A 324 -3.49 5.91 -7.09
N ASP A 325 -3.93 5.84 -5.83
CA ASP A 325 -4.74 6.89 -5.20
C ASP A 325 -4.00 8.25 -5.23
N THR A 326 -2.71 8.28 -4.85
CA THR A 326 -1.91 9.51 -4.88
C THR A 326 -1.71 10.08 -6.28
N LEU A 327 -1.55 9.22 -7.28
CA LEU A 327 -1.31 9.66 -8.66
C LEU A 327 -2.61 10.10 -9.34
N ALA A 328 -3.71 9.39 -9.08
CA ALA A 328 -5.00 9.61 -9.70
C ALA A 328 -5.53 11.04 -9.42
N PHE A 329 -5.54 11.47 -8.15
CA PHE A 329 -5.98 12.81 -7.78
C PHE A 329 -5.09 13.92 -8.35
N SER A 330 -3.79 13.67 -8.53
CA SER A 330 -2.90 14.67 -9.17
C SER A 330 -3.20 14.92 -10.64
N LEU A 331 -3.88 13.98 -11.30
CA LEU A 331 -4.17 14.02 -12.74
C LEU A 331 -5.64 14.34 -13.04
N PHE A 332 -6.57 14.13 -12.11
CA PHE A 332 -7.99 14.34 -12.34
C PHE A 332 -8.36 15.82 -12.45
N TRP A 333 -9.15 16.15 -13.47
CA TRP A 333 -9.78 17.45 -13.57
C TRP A 333 -11.00 17.54 -12.66
N SER A 334 -11.22 18.72 -12.09
CA SER A 334 -12.45 19.03 -11.37
C SER A 334 -13.65 18.97 -12.31
N ILE A 335 -14.76 18.42 -11.83
CA ILE A 335 -16.01 18.31 -12.60
C ILE A 335 -16.67 19.70 -12.75
N ASP A 336 -16.30 20.66 -11.91
CA ASP A 336 -16.82 22.03 -11.96
C ASP A 336 -16.41 22.81 -13.21
N THR A 337 -15.40 22.34 -13.96
CA THR A 337 -14.93 22.99 -15.19
C THR A 337 -15.71 22.58 -16.44
N THR A 338 -16.73 21.73 -16.31
CA THR A 338 -17.55 21.20 -17.43
C THR A 338 -18.79 22.02 -17.71
N THR A 339 -19.46 21.71 -18.82
CA THR A 339 -20.81 22.19 -19.08
C THR A 339 -21.81 21.71 -18.03
N ALA A 340 -22.86 22.50 -17.79
CA ALA A 340 -23.92 22.13 -16.85
C ALA A 340 -24.57 20.76 -17.17
N ARG A 341 -24.71 20.44 -18.47
CA ARG A 341 -25.26 19.16 -18.94
C ARG A 341 -24.36 17.98 -18.55
N THR A 342 -23.07 18.07 -18.84
CA THR A 342 -22.09 17.00 -18.56
C THR A 342 -21.84 16.84 -17.06
N LYS A 343 -21.84 17.96 -16.32
CA LYS A 343 -21.84 17.94 -14.85
C LYS A 343 -23.04 17.18 -14.29
N GLN A 344 -24.26 17.48 -14.76
CA GLN A 344 -25.48 16.82 -14.28
C GLN A 344 -25.49 15.32 -14.63
N LYS A 345 -25.06 14.93 -15.85
CA LYS A 345 -24.91 13.52 -16.26
C LYS A 345 -23.96 12.79 -15.32
N THR A 346 -22.76 13.34 -15.10
CA THR A 346 -21.72 12.76 -14.24
C THR A 346 -22.21 12.59 -12.80
N LEU A 347 -22.86 13.62 -12.23
CA LEU A 347 -23.38 13.56 -10.86
C LEU A 347 -24.51 12.53 -10.70
N LYS A 348 -25.38 12.38 -11.70
CA LYS A 348 -26.44 11.36 -11.69
C LYS A 348 -25.86 9.96 -11.66
N GLU A 349 -24.83 9.70 -12.48
CA GLU A 349 -24.14 8.41 -12.51
C GLU A 349 -23.40 8.12 -11.21
N PHE A 350 -22.69 9.10 -10.65
CA PHE A 350 -22.01 8.93 -9.37
C PHE A 350 -22.98 8.61 -8.23
N LYS A 351 -24.17 9.23 -8.22
CA LYS A 351 -25.24 8.88 -7.26
C LYS A 351 -25.71 7.44 -7.45
N TYR A 352 -25.95 7.02 -8.69
CA TYR A 352 -26.35 5.65 -9.02
C TYR A 352 -25.31 4.62 -8.56
N VAL A 353 -24.04 4.82 -8.90
CA VAL A 353 -22.95 3.91 -8.50
C VAL A 353 -22.79 3.87 -6.99
N THR A 354 -22.86 5.03 -6.34
CA THR A 354 -22.81 5.10 -4.87
C THR A 354 -23.94 4.30 -4.25
N PHE A 355 -25.16 4.41 -4.77
CA PHE A 355 -26.31 3.63 -4.31
C PHE A 355 -26.07 2.12 -4.48
N VAL A 356 -25.67 1.67 -5.67
CA VAL A 356 -25.40 0.25 -5.95
C VAL A 356 -24.30 -0.31 -5.03
N VAL A 357 -23.22 0.45 -4.83
CA VAL A 357 -22.12 0.05 -3.94
C VAL A 357 -22.58 -0.05 -2.48
N ILE A 358 -23.36 0.92 -2.00
CA ILE A 358 -23.90 0.89 -0.63
C ILE A 358 -24.79 -0.34 -0.44
N VAL A 359 -25.75 -0.55 -1.35
CA VAL A 359 -26.65 -1.71 -1.30
C VAL A 359 -25.86 -3.02 -1.31
N ASN A 360 -24.88 -3.15 -2.20
CA ASN A 360 -24.07 -4.37 -2.27
C ASN A 360 -23.20 -4.57 -1.01
N THR A 361 -22.69 -3.48 -0.41
CA THR A 361 -21.92 -3.55 0.84
C THR A 361 -22.79 -4.01 2.00
N VAL A 362 -24.01 -3.49 2.12
CA VAL A 362 -24.99 -3.92 3.13
C VAL A 362 -25.33 -5.40 2.94
N LEU A 363 -25.64 -5.82 1.72
CA LEU A 363 -25.92 -7.21 1.39
C LEU A 363 -24.74 -8.14 1.71
N GLY A 364 -23.51 -7.72 1.40
CA GLY A 364 -22.30 -8.48 1.74
C GLY A 364 -22.08 -8.63 3.24
N ILE A 365 -22.34 -7.57 4.02
CA ILE A 365 -22.24 -7.64 5.50
C ILE A 365 -23.31 -8.58 6.06
N VAL A 366 -24.57 -8.44 5.61
CA VAL A 366 -25.68 -9.31 6.01
C VAL A 366 -25.37 -10.77 5.65
N ALA A 367 -24.86 -11.03 4.44
CA ALA A 367 -24.43 -12.36 4.03
C ALA A 367 -23.36 -12.93 4.97
N GLY A 368 -22.39 -12.12 5.40
CA GLY A 368 -21.34 -12.56 6.32
C GLY A 368 -21.84 -13.03 7.67
N PHE A 369 -22.92 -12.44 8.19
CA PHE A 369 -23.57 -12.92 9.41
C PHE A 369 -24.44 -14.15 9.17
N LEU A 370 -25.16 -14.20 8.04
CA LEU A 370 -26.03 -15.34 7.69
C LEU A 370 -25.26 -16.61 7.34
N ILE A 371 -23.98 -16.51 6.95
CA ILE A 371 -23.14 -17.67 6.62
C ILE A 371 -22.66 -18.43 7.85
N ILE A 372 -22.69 -17.81 9.03
CA ILE A 372 -22.22 -18.43 10.28
C ILE A 372 -23.05 -19.71 10.54
N PRO A 373 -22.42 -20.91 10.57
CA PRO A 373 -23.16 -22.15 10.69
C PRO A 373 -23.77 -22.32 12.09
N VAL A 374 -25.08 -22.58 12.15
CA VAL A 374 -25.84 -22.77 13.40
C VAL A 374 -26.48 -24.16 13.44
N GLY A 375 -26.44 -24.82 14.61
CA GLY A 375 -27.08 -26.12 14.82
C GLY A 375 -26.46 -27.24 13.97
N LYS A 376 -27.28 -28.00 13.24
CA LYS A 376 -26.85 -29.12 12.38
C LYS A 376 -25.88 -28.71 11.27
N GLU A 377 -25.88 -27.43 10.88
CA GLU A 377 -24.98 -26.91 9.84
C GLU A 377 -23.50 -27.00 10.24
N GLN A 378 -23.19 -27.04 11.54
CA GLN A 378 -21.82 -27.17 12.02
C GLN A 378 -21.16 -28.49 11.60
N GLU A 379 -21.95 -29.51 11.26
CA GLU A 379 -21.46 -30.81 10.80
C GLU A 379 -20.88 -30.76 9.38
N TYR A 380 -21.27 -29.75 8.59
CA TYR A 380 -20.83 -29.56 7.21
C TYR A 380 -19.69 -28.52 7.09
N ASP A 381 -19.21 -27.96 8.21
CA ASP A 381 -18.03 -27.08 8.23
C ASP A 381 -16.78 -27.88 8.63
N PHE A 382 -15.87 -28.05 7.67
CA PHE A 382 -14.61 -28.77 7.89
C PHE A 382 -13.75 -28.15 8.99
N GLY A 383 -13.75 -26.81 9.14
CA GLY A 383 -12.97 -26.15 10.18
C GLY A 383 -13.43 -26.55 11.56
N LEU A 384 -14.75 -26.54 11.79
CA LEU A 384 -15.35 -26.97 13.06
C LEU A 384 -15.11 -28.46 13.33
N PHE A 385 -15.26 -29.31 12.30
CA PHE A 385 -14.94 -30.73 12.39
C PHE A 385 -13.48 -30.97 12.81
N PHE A 386 -12.54 -30.28 12.16
CA PHE A 386 -11.11 -30.42 12.45
C PHE A 386 -10.76 -29.95 13.87
N PHE A 387 -11.27 -28.79 14.30
CA PHE A 387 -10.98 -28.27 15.64
C PHE A 387 -11.52 -29.16 16.75
N ARG A 388 -12.70 -29.75 16.55
CA ARG A 388 -13.35 -30.63 17.54
C ARG A 388 -12.63 -31.97 17.72
N ASN A 389 -12.19 -32.56 16.62
CA ASN A 389 -11.67 -33.92 16.63
C ASN A 389 -10.15 -33.98 16.85
N TYR A 390 -9.40 -32.97 16.41
CA TYR A 390 -7.94 -33.01 16.40
C TYR A 390 -7.27 -31.93 17.28
N LEU A 391 -7.99 -30.88 17.70
CA LEU A 391 -7.43 -29.78 18.50
C LEU A 391 -8.31 -29.41 19.72
N PRO A 392 -8.61 -30.35 20.63
CA PRO A 392 -9.55 -30.13 21.73
C PRO A 392 -9.09 -29.03 22.70
N SER A 393 -7.78 -28.92 22.97
CA SER A 393 -7.23 -27.96 23.96
C SER A 393 -7.34 -26.50 23.52
N SER A 394 -7.36 -26.22 22.21
CA SER A 394 -7.43 -24.86 21.65
C SER A 394 -8.73 -24.57 20.90
N ARG A 395 -9.70 -25.49 20.97
CA ARG A 395 -10.97 -25.47 20.22
C ARG A 395 -11.70 -24.12 20.30
N TYR A 396 -12.00 -23.64 21.51
CA TYR A 396 -12.82 -22.44 21.70
C TYR A 396 -12.22 -21.19 21.04
N VAL A 397 -10.89 -21.05 21.10
CA VAL A 397 -10.19 -19.91 20.50
C VAL A 397 -10.22 -20.01 18.97
N LEU A 398 -9.99 -21.21 18.41
CA LEU A 398 -9.99 -21.43 16.97
C LEU A 398 -11.40 -21.31 16.37
N GLU A 399 -12.42 -21.83 17.04
CA GLU A 399 -13.82 -21.66 16.65
C GLU A 399 -14.21 -20.16 16.66
N LEU A 400 -13.82 -19.40 17.68
CA LEU A 400 -14.08 -17.96 17.72
C LEU A 400 -13.37 -17.21 16.59
N MET A 401 -12.09 -17.50 16.34
CA MET A 401 -11.35 -16.90 15.22
C MET A 401 -11.98 -17.24 13.87
N HIS A 402 -12.46 -18.47 13.72
CA HIS A 402 -13.16 -18.94 12.54
C HIS A 402 -14.46 -18.19 12.32
N PHE A 403 -15.27 -17.99 13.37
CA PHE A 403 -16.53 -17.25 13.27
C PHE A 403 -16.32 -15.76 12.97
N LEU A 404 -15.32 -15.13 13.58
CA LEU A 404 -14.97 -13.74 13.32
C LEU A 404 -14.42 -13.52 11.89
N SER A 405 -13.98 -14.58 11.21
CA SER A 405 -13.49 -14.47 9.84
C SER A 405 -14.62 -14.26 8.81
N PHE A 406 -15.83 -14.77 9.04
CA PHE A 406 -16.92 -14.71 8.04
C PHE A 406 -17.34 -13.28 7.64
N PRO A 407 -17.64 -12.34 8.57
CA PRO A 407 -18.01 -10.98 8.19
C PRO A 407 -16.85 -10.23 7.50
N VAL A 408 -15.61 -10.52 7.92
CA VAL A 408 -14.39 -9.94 7.35
C VAL A 408 -14.23 -10.36 5.90
N ILE A 409 -14.43 -11.64 5.61
CA ILE A 409 -14.35 -12.24 4.28
C ILE A 409 -15.46 -11.72 3.36
N SER A 410 -16.72 -11.75 3.81
CA SER A 410 -17.86 -11.33 2.98
C SER A 410 -17.76 -9.87 2.56
N TYR A 411 -17.26 -9.01 3.44
CA TYR A 411 -16.96 -7.63 3.10
C TYR A 411 -15.85 -7.50 2.03
N MET A 412 -14.83 -8.36 2.02
CA MET A 412 -13.76 -8.33 0.99
C MET A 412 -14.26 -8.68 -0.40
N MET A 413 -15.18 -9.64 -0.49
CA MET A 413 -15.76 -10.03 -1.77
C MET A 413 -16.39 -8.82 -2.47
N VAL A 414 -17.18 -8.04 -1.74
CA VAL A 414 -17.80 -6.80 -2.26
C VAL A 414 -16.77 -5.70 -2.53
N THR A 415 -15.77 -5.57 -1.66
CA THR A 415 -14.74 -4.53 -1.76
C THR A 415 -13.97 -4.63 -3.08
N SER A 416 -13.64 -5.84 -3.52
CA SER A 416 -12.81 -6.07 -4.73
C SER A 416 -13.41 -5.46 -6.01
N ALA A 417 -14.69 -5.72 -6.28
CA ALA A 417 -15.42 -5.14 -7.41
C ALA A 417 -15.57 -3.63 -7.29
N SER A 418 -15.81 -3.16 -6.07
CA SER A 418 -16.14 -1.76 -5.83
C SER A 418 -14.91 -0.85 -5.89
N ILE A 419 -13.70 -1.35 -5.57
CA ILE A 419 -12.42 -0.64 -5.81
C ILE A 419 -12.24 -0.36 -7.30
N LEU A 420 -12.48 -1.36 -8.14
CA LEU A 420 -12.36 -1.23 -9.59
C LEU A 420 -13.38 -0.23 -10.14
N ALA A 421 -14.62 -0.30 -9.64
CA ALA A 421 -15.67 0.63 -10.01
C ALA A 421 -15.30 2.08 -9.67
N TYR A 422 -14.81 2.34 -8.45
CA TYR A 422 -14.40 3.67 -8.02
C TYR A 422 -13.43 4.34 -9.01
N TYR A 423 -12.31 3.69 -9.33
CA TYR A 423 -11.33 4.27 -10.25
C TYR A 423 -11.86 4.37 -11.69
N THR A 424 -12.59 3.36 -12.16
CA THR A 424 -13.16 3.34 -13.51
C THR A 424 -14.12 4.50 -13.73
N TYR A 425 -15.01 4.79 -12.79
CA TYR A 425 -15.96 5.90 -12.90
C TYR A 425 -15.27 7.26 -12.85
N HIS A 426 -14.17 7.40 -12.09
CA HIS A 426 -13.34 8.60 -12.21
C HIS A 426 -12.71 8.73 -13.59
N VAL A 427 -12.15 7.65 -14.17
CA VAL A 427 -11.63 7.71 -15.55
C VAL A 427 -12.73 8.07 -16.55
N LYS A 428 -13.92 7.46 -16.41
CA LYS A 428 -15.11 7.77 -17.21
C LYS A 428 -15.45 9.26 -17.15
N SER A 429 -15.46 9.85 -15.95
CA SER A 429 -15.70 11.30 -15.79
C SER A 429 -14.66 12.16 -16.52
N GLN A 430 -13.40 11.71 -16.59
CA GLN A 430 -12.37 12.43 -17.32
C GLN A 430 -12.53 12.30 -18.85
N LEU A 431 -13.12 11.20 -19.34
CA LEU A 431 -13.49 11.06 -20.75
C LEU A 431 -14.63 12.02 -21.11
N TYR A 432 -15.61 12.21 -20.23
CA TYR A 432 -16.66 13.24 -20.41
C TYR A 432 -16.08 14.64 -20.50
N LEU A 433 -15.21 15.00 -19.55
CA LEU A 433 -14.49 16.27 -19.55
C LEU A 433 -13.72 16.47 -20.85
N LEU A 434 -13.05 15.43 -21.36
CA LEU A 434 -12.31 15.51 -22.61
C LEU A 434 -13.24 15.72 -23.81
N ALA A 435 -14.35 14.98 -23.89
CA ALA A 435 -15.34 15.12 -24.96
C ALA A 435 -15.94 16.54 -25.00
N ASP A 436 -16.30 17.09 -23.83
CA ASP A 436 -16.74 18.48 -23.70
C ASP A 436 -15.69 19.43 -24.30
N VAL A 437 -14.43 19.36 -23.86
CA VAL A 437 -13.39 20.28 -24.36
C VAL A 437 -13.16 20.12 -25.87
N ILE A 438 -13.28 18.92 -26.43
CA ILE A 438 -13.19 18.68 -27.88
C ILE A 438 -14.32 19.40 -28.62
N SER A 439 -15.55 19.34 -28.10
CA SER A 439 -16.70 20.02 -28.71
C SER A 439 -16.55 21.55 -28.74
N TYR A 440 -15.80 22.13 -27.79
CA TYR A 440 -15.56 23.57 -27.70
C TYR A 440 -14.41 24.11 -28.56
N ILE A 441 -13.65 23.27 -29.27
CA ILE A 441 -12.47 23.72 -30.03
C ILE A 441 -12.81 24.85 -31.01
N THR A 442 -13.93 24.71 -31.72
CA THR A 442 -14.36 25.62 -32.80
C THR A 442 -15.61 26.44 -32.47
N ASN A 443 -16.16 26.26 -31.27
CA ASN A 443 -17.49 26.77 -30.90
C ASN A 443 -17.57 28.31 -30.85
N ASP A 444 -16.46 28.98 -30.53
CA ASP A 444 -16.39 30.45 -30.50
C ASP A 444 -16.49 31.12 -31.89
N PHE A 445 -16.45 30.32 -32.96
CA PHE A 445 -16.37 30.81 -34.35
C PHE A 445 -17.47 30.26 -35.25
N VAL A 446 -18.57 29.77 -34.67
CA VAL A 446 -19.67 29.12 -35.41
C VAL A 446 -20.28 30.04 -36.47
N GLU A 447 -20.37 31.34 -36.20
CA GLU A 447 -20.96 32.35 -37.10
C GLU A 447 -20.11 32.69 -38.33
N PHE A 448 -18.82 32.34 -38.35
CA PHE A 448 -17.92 32.68 -39.46
C PHE A 448 -17.89 31.60 -40.54
N LEU A 449 -17.64 32.00 -41.80
CA LEU A 449 -17.45 31.07 -42.91
C LEU A 449 -16.11 30.30 -42.78
N ASP A 450 -16.11 29.05 -43.22
CA ASP A 450 -14.91 28.17 -43.16
C ASP A 450 -13.72 28.72 -43.92
N TYR A 451 -13.99 29.34 -45.06
CA TYR A 451 -12.96 29.87 -45.95
C TYR A 451 -12.19 31.03 -45.29
N ASP A 452 -12.89 31.90 -44.58
CA ASP A 452 -12.30 33.05 -43.90
C ASP A 452 -11.51 32.64 -42.66
N LEU A 453 -12.03 31.67 -41.90
CA LEU A 453 -11.35 31.06 -40.76
C LEU A 453 -10.06 30.34 -41.17
N MET A 454 -10.05 29.67 -42.33
CA MET A 454 -8.87 28.96 -42.82
C MET A 454 -7.67 29.90 -43.02
N ARG A 455 -7.91 31.15 -43.43
CA ARG A 455 -6.89 32.16 -43.69
C ARG A 455 -6.54 33.00 -42.46
N ASN A 456 -7.40 33.02 -41.45
CA ASN A 456 -7.19 33.79 -40.22
C ASN A 456 -6.06 33.21 -39.35
N ARG A 457 -4.91 33.90 -39.32
CA ARG A 457 -3.73 33.48 -38.53
C ARG A 457 -3.99 33.38 -37.02
N GLN A 458 -4.85 34.22 -36.45
CA GLN A 458 -5.12 34.20 -35.01
C GLN A 458 -5.98 32.98 -34.64
N TYR A 459 -7.04 32.72 -35.40
CA TYR A 459 -7.87 31.52 -35.25
C TYR A 459 -7.03 30.24 -35.33
N GLN A 460 -6.21 30.10 -36.37
CA GLN A 460 -5.37 28.91 -36.55
C GLN A 460 -4.36 28.71 -35.41
N LYS A 461 -3.85 29.80 -34.80
CA LYS A 461 -2.99 29.71 -33.60
C LYS A 461 -3.76 29.25 -32.36
N ILE A 462 -5.00 29.71 -32.18
CA ILE A 462 -5.86 29.31 -31.05
C ILE A 462 -6.23 27.83 -31.17
N VAL A 463 -6.72 27.40 -32.34
CA VAL A 463 -7.04 26.00 -32.63
C VAL A 463 -5.84 25.11 -32.38
N ARG A 464 -4.66 25.47 -32.91
CA ARG A 464 -3.44 24.67 -32.70
C ARG A 464 -3.05 24.52 -31.23
N ARG A 465 -3.23 25.57 -30.42
CA ARG A 465 -2.99 25.50 -28.97
C ARG A 465 -3.98 24.56 -28.29
N ARG A 466 -5.26 24.65 -28.64
CA ARG A 466 -6.33 23.79 -28.11
C ARG A 466 -6.12 22.32 -28.50
N GLU A 467 -5.84 22.04 -29.77
CA GLU A 467 -5.53 20.69 -30.26
C GLU A 467 -4.30 20.08 -29.58
N LYS A 468 -3.22 20.87 -29.42
CA LYS A 468 -2.01 20.39 -28.73
C LYS A 468 -2.29 20.04 -27.27
N PHE A 469 -3.02 20.90 -26.56
CA PHE A 469 -3.44 20.64 -25.19
C PHE A 469 -4.28 19.38 -25.06
N LEU A 470 -5.20 19.15 -26.00
CA LEU A 470 -6.04 17.95 -26.04
C LEU A 470 -5.21 16.67 -26.25
N ILE A 471 -4.23 16.69 -27.15
CA ILE A 471 -3.35 15.54 -27.39
C ILE A 471 -2.52 15.23 -26.13
N GLU A 472 -1.91 16.25 -25.52
CA GLU A 472 -1.16 16.09 -24.26
C GLU A 472 -2.06 15.49 -23.17
N ARG A 473 -3.30 15.96 -23.07
CA ARG A 473 -4.27 15.44 -22.10
C ARG A 473 -4.71 14.00 -22.40
N HIS A 474 -4.99 13.68 -23.66
CA HIS A 474 -5.38 12.33 -24.04
C HIS A 474 -4.25 11.33 -23.75
N VAL A 475 -2.99 11.73 -23.97
CA VAL A 475 -1.80 10.94 -23.58
C VAL A 475 -1.73 10.73 -22.06
N ASP A 476 -2.04 11.74 -21.26
CA ASP A 476 -2.08 11.61 -19.79
C ASP A 476 -3.20 10.66 -19.34
N LEU A 477 -4.37 10.71 -19.99
CA LEU A 477 -5.46 9.78 -19.73
C LEU A 477 -5.09 8.35 -20.11
N LEU A 478 -4.44 8.15 -21.27
CA LEU A 478 -3.91 6.84 -21.68
C LEU A 478 -2.88 6.30 -20.68
N ARG A 479 -2.04 7.18 -20.09
CA ARG A 479 -1.12 6.78 -19.00
C ARG A 479 -1.87 6.33 -17.76
N LEU A 480 -2.90 7.05 -17.35
CA LEU A 480 -3.73 6.70 -16.18
C LEU A 480 -4.50 5.39 -16.42
N LEU A 481 -5.04 5.21 -17.62
CA LEU A 481 -5.66 3.96 -18.08
C LEU A 481 -4.67 2.79 -18.14
N GLY A 482 -3.42 3.01 -18.52
CA GLY A 482 -2.38 1.99 -18.46
C GLY A 482 -2.13 1.50 -17.04
N ILE A 483 -2.24 2.38 -16.05
CA ILE A 483 -2.14 2.02 -14.63
C ILE A 483 -3.40 1.27 -14.17
N ALA A 484 -4.58 1.73 -14.56
CA ALA A 484 -5.85 1.05 -14.28
C ALA A 484 -5.86 -0.36 -14.91
N ASN A 485 -5.39 -0.53 -16.15
CA ASN A 485 -5.26 -1.83 -16.81
C ASN A 485 -4.30 -2.77 -16.08
N LYS A 486 -3.18 -2.26 -15.52
CA LYS A 486 -2.31 -3.08 -14.67
C LYS A 486 -3.02 -3.55 -13.41
N LEU A 487 -3.89 -2.73 -12.84
CA LEU A 487 -4.70 -3.08 -11.68
C LEU A 487 -5.77 -4.12 -12.05
N VAL A 488 -6.50 -3.90 -13.15
CA VAL A 488 -7.48 -4.83 -13.71
C VAL A 488 -6.84 -6.18 -14.05
N ALA A 489 -5.71 -6.19 -14.74
CA ALA A 489 -5.00 -7.43 -15.09
C ALA A 489 -4.56 -8.23 -13.85
N LYS A 490 -4.25 -7.56 -12.73
CA LYS A 490 -3.90 -8.22 -11.48
C LYS A 490 -5.10 -8.67 -10.66
N LEU A 491 -6.22 -7.94 -10.70
CA LEU A 491 -7.39 -8.22 -9.87
C LEU A 491 -8.40 -9.15 -10.55
N PHE A 492 -8.68 -8.88 -11.83
CA PHE A 492 -9.79 -9.48 -12.57
C PHE A 492 -9.73 -11.01 -12.70
N PRO A 493 -8.59 -11.65 -13.02
CA PRO A 493 -8.54 -13.12 -13.14
C PRO A 493 -8.90 -13.83 -11.83
N TRP A 494 -8.37 -13.34 -10.71
CA TRP A 494 -8.63 -13.91 -9.39
C TRP A 494 -10.06 -13.65 -8.91
N MET A 495 -10.61 -12.47 -9.22
CA MET A 495 -12.02 -12.18 -8.94
C MET A 495 -12.95 -13.07 -9.77
N SER A 496 -12.61 -13.32 -11.03
CA SER A 496 -13.37 -14.22 -11.90
C SER A 496 -13.30 -15.67 -11.40
N LEU A 497 -12.11 -16.13 -11.00
CA LEU A 497 -11.92 -17.46 -10.41
C LEU A 497 -12.70 -17.61 -9.09
N GLY A 498 -12.65 -16.59 -8.23
CA GLY A 498 -13.45 -16.54 -7.01
C GLY A 498 -14.95 -16.58 -7.30
N PHE A 499 -15.44 -15.82 -8.28
CA PHE A 499 -16.85 -15.86 -8.67
C PHE A 499 -17.31 -17.24 -9.15
N VAL A 500 -16.49 -17.92 -9.97
CA VAL A 500 -16.78 -19.28 -10.45
C VAL A 500 -16.79 -20.28 -9.29
N ALA A 501 -15.80 -20.23 -8.40
CA ALA A 501 -15.76 -21.08 -7.20
C ALA A 501 -16.98 -20.85 -6.30
N MET A 502 -17.41 -19.60 -6.16
CA MET A 502 -18.60 -19.27 -5.39
C MET A 502 -19.89 -19.81 -6.00
N LEU A 503 -20.03 -19.71 -7.33
CA LEU A 503 -21.17 -20.31 -8.02
C LEU A 503 -21.20 -21.83 -7.82
N LEU A 504 -20.06 -22.51 -7.98
CA LEU A 504 -19.95 -23.96 -7.77
C LEU A 504 -20.27 -24.33 -6.31
N SER A 505 -19.92 -23.49 -5.34
CA SER A 505 -20.34 -23.65 -3.95
C SER A 505 -21.87 -23.60 -3.80
N VAL A 506 -22.54 -22.61 -4.40
CA VAL A 506 -24.00 -22.51 -4.35
C VAL A 506 -24.66 -23.71 -5.04
N LEU A 507 -24.18 -24.12 -6.22
CA LEU A 507 -24.72 -25.28 -6.94
C LEU A 507 -24.52 -26.60 -6.20
N SER A 508 -23.34 -26.82 -5.62
CA SER A 508 -23.08 -28.00 -4.78
C SER A 508 -23.95 -28.01 -3.52
N SER A 509 -24.15 -26.86 -2.88
CA SER A 509 -25.03 -26.74 -1.72
C SER A 509 -26.51 -27.00 -2.03
N ALA A 510 -26.94 -26.75 -3.27
CA ALA A 510 -28.31 -27.04 -3.71
C ALA A 510 -28.51 -28.52 -4.09
N TYR A 511 -27.42 -29.26 -4.35
CA TYR A 511 -27.45 -30.65 -4.81
C TYR A 511 -27.21 -31.67 -3.70
N PHE A 512 -26.20 -31.43 -2.85
CA PHE A 512 -25.72 -32.43 -1.88
C PHE A 512 -26.30 -32.31 -0.48
N VAL A 513 -27.06 -31.24 -0.21
CA VAL A 513 -27.51 -30.90 1.14
C VAL A 513 -28.98 -31.30 1.28
N GLU A 514 -29.26 -32.24 2.19
CA GLU A 514 -30.58 -32.88 2.39
C GLU A 514 -31.73 -31.88 2.60
N THR A 515 -32.94 -32.20 2.16
CA THR A 515 -34.03 -31.24 1.93
C THR A 515 -34.69 -30.59 3.17
N ASP A 516 -34.20 -30.82 4.39
CA ASP A 516 -34.88 -30.42 5.63
C ASP A 516 -34.24 -29.20 6.31
N TYR A 517 -33.94 -28.15 5.53
CA TYR A 517 -33.34 -26.92 6.04
C TYR A 517 -34.37 -25.85 6.42
N PRO A 518 -34.11 -25.09 7.49
CA PRO A 518 -34.96 -23.98 7.88
C PRO A 518 -34.89 -22.82 6.87
N TYR A 519 -35.90 -21.93 6.90
CA TYR A 519 -36.07 -20.83 5.95
C TYR A 519 -34.82 -19.92 5.81
N TRP A 520 -34.06 -19.69 6.89
CA TRP A 520 -32.86 -18.86 6.87
C TRP A 520 -31.72 -19.42 6.00
N TYR A 521 -31.68 -20.73 5.75
CA TYR A 521 -30.72 -21.35 4.82
C TYR A 521 -30.93 -20.87 3.38
N TYR A 522 -32.18 -20.83 2.92
CA TYR A 522 -32.53 -20.32 1.58
C TYR A 522 -32.26 -18.81 1.48
N LEU A 523 -32.60 -18.06 2.53
CA LEU A 523 -32.32 -16.62 2.59
C LEU A 523 -30.83 -16.32 2.41
N ARG A 524 -29.94 -17.05 3.09
CA ARG A 524 -28.48 -16.92 2.96
C ARG A 524 -28.02 -17.07 1.50
N HIS A 525 -28.45 -18.13 0.82
CA HIS A 525 -28.06 -18.40 -0.57
C HIS A 525 -28.56 -17.31 -1.52
N ILE A 526 -29.80 -16.85 -1.34
CA ILE A 526 -30.37 -15.76 -2.13
C ILE A 526 -29.56 -14.47 -1.97
N VAL A 527 -29.28 -14.06 -0.73
CA VAL A 527 -28.50 -12.83 -0.44
C VAL A 527 -27.10 -12.92 -1.05
N LEU A 528 -26.48 -14.09 -1.00
CA LEU A 528 -25.13 -14.32 -1.49
C LEU A 528 -25.04 -14.29 -3.02
N VAL A 529 -25.99 -14.95 -3.70
CA VAL A 529 -26.10 -14.90 -5.16
C VAL A 529 -26.38 -13.47 -5.62
N LEU A 530 -27.27 -12.76 -4.94
CA LEU A 530 -27.62 -11.39 -5.29
C LEU A 530 -26.44 -10.43 -5.11
N SER A 531 -25.70 -10.52 -4.01
CA SER A 531 -24.47 -9.72 -3.80
C SER A 531 -23.40 -10.02 -4.84
N SER A 532 -23.20 -11.31 -5.16
CA SER A 532 -22.22 -11.73 -6.16
C SER A 532 -22.60 -11.27 -7.57
N ALA A 533 -23.88 -11.36 -7.92
CA ALA A 533 -24.42 -10.89 -9.20
C ALA A 533 -24.29 -9.37 -9.34
N LEU A 534 -24.57 -8.60 -8.28
CA LEU A 534 -24.35 -7.15 -8.26
C LEU A 534 -22.88 -6.80 -8.43
N ALA A 535 -21.97 -7.51 -7.75
CA ALA A 535 -20.52 -7.30 -7.88
C ALA A 535 -20.02 -7.61 -9.30
N GLY A 536 -20.42 -8.74 -9.87
CA GLY A 536 -20.06 -9.14 -11.23
C GLY A 536 -20.66 -8.22 -12.30
N GLY A 537 -21.93 -7.85 -12.14
CA GLY A 537 -22.62 -6.91 -13.02
C GLY A 537 -21.98 -5.53 -13.03
N LEU A 538 -21.63 -5.00 -11.85
CA LEU A 538 -20.93 -3.72 -11.72
C LEU A 538 -19.58 -3.73 -12.46
N LEU A 539 -18.81 -4.81 -12.36
CA LEU A 539 -17.53 -4.94 -13.06
C LEU A 539 -17.69 -4.94 -14.58
N ILE A 540 -18.65 -5.71 -15.08
CA ILE A 540 -18.94 -5.80 -16.52
C ILE A 540 -19.41 -4.44 -17.03
N GLN A 541 -20.30 -3.77 -16.29
CA GLN A 541 -20.80 -2.43 -16.61
C GLN A 541 -19.66 -1.41 -16.66
N CYS A 542 -18.76 -1.41 -15.66
CA CYS A 542 -17.59 -0.53 -15.64
C CYS A 542 -16.72 -0.68 -16.90
N GLY A 543 -16.49 -1.92 -17.32
CA GLY A 543 -15.75 -2.25 -18.52
C GLY A 543 -16.41 -1.73 -19.81
N GLN A 544 -17.71 -1.97 -19.94
CA GLN A 544 -18.49 -1.51 -21.08
C GLN A 544 -18.56 0.01 -21.15
N ASP A 545 -18.82 0.68 -20.02
CA ASP A 545 -18.98 2.12 -19.95
C ASP A 545 -17.73 2.83 -20.46
N ILE A 546 -16.52 2.38 -20.11
CA ILE A 546 -15.28 2.95 -20.66
C ILE A 546 -15.19 2.76 -22.18
N GLU A 547 -15.53 1.56 -22.68
CA GLU A 547 -15.46 1.25 -24.11
C GLU A 547 -16.45 2.11 -24.91
N SER A 548 -17.68 2.24 -24.44
CA SER A 548 -18.72 3.07 -25.06
C SER A 548 -18.37 4.55 -25.04
N GLU A 549 -17.90 5.08 -23.91
CA GLU A 549 -17.53 6.50 -23.80
C GLU A 549 -16.27 6.85 -24.61
N SER A 550 -15.34 5.90 -24.73
CA SER A 550 -14.20 6.07 -25.63
C SER A 550 -14.62 6.14 -27.10
N GLN A 551 -15.68 5.44 -27.50
CA GLN A 551 -16.24 5.55 -28.86
C GLN A 551 -16.94 6.90 -29.06
N GLU A 552 -17.60 7.44 -28.04
CA GLU A 552 -18.21 8.78 -28.10
C GLU A 552 -17.17 9.87 -28.34
N ILE A 553 -15.95 9.74 -27.78
CA ILE A 553 -14.83 10.64 -28.09
C ILE A 553 -14.47 10.59 -29.57
N LEU A 554 -14.43 9.41 -30.20
CA LEU A 554 -14.17 9.28 -31.63
C LEU A 554 -15.21 10.04 -32.47
N PHE A 555 -16.50 9.86 -32.18
CA PHE A 555 -17.57 10.59 -32.85
C PHE A 555 -17.45 12.11 -32.65
N THR A 556 -17.07 12.54 -31.45
CA THR A 556 -16.87 13.97 -31.13
C THR A 556 -15.71 14.55 -31.93
N VAL A 557 -14.60 13.81 -32.09
CA VAL A 557 -13.46 14.23 -32.91
C VAL A 557 -13.81 14.30 -34.40
N VAL A 558 -14.60 13.35 -34.91
CA VAL A 558 -15.07 13.35 -36.30
C VAL A 558 -15.96 14.56 -36.59
N ASN A 559 -16.78 14.97 -35.63
CA ASN A 559 -17.73 16.08 -35.76
C ASN A 559 -17.09 17.46 -35.59
N ILE A 560 -15.78 17.56 -35.36
CA ILE A 560 -15.08 18.85 -35.35
C ILE A 560 -15.21 19.48 -36.74
N ARG A 561 -15.39 20.82 -36.79
CA ARG A 561 -15.42 21.63 -38.02
C ARG A 561 -14.04 21.71 -38.71
N TRP A 562 -13.49 20.56 -39.11
CA TRP A 562 -12.15 20.39 -39.67
C TRP A 562 -11.96 21.10 -41.03
N THR A 563 -13.05 21.43 -41.71
CA THR A 563 -13.08 22.23 -42.94
C THR A 563 -12.46 23.61 -42.73
N SER A 564 -12.64 24.20 -41.54
CA SER A 564 -12.09 25.51 -41.16
C SER A 564 -10.57 25.50 -40.89
N PHE A 565 -9.92 24.33 -40.86
CA PHE A 565 -8.52 24.19 -40.45
C PHE A 565 -7.53 24.36 -41.61
N ASN A 566 -6.37 24.96 -41.31
CA ASN A 566 -5.24 24.95 -42.24
C ASN A 566 -4.57 23.55 -42.31
N GLN A 567 -3.66 23.35 -43.25
CA GLN A 567 -3.05 22.04 -43.47
C GLN A 567 -2.21 21.52 -42.29
N SER A 568 -1.68 22.41 -41.44
CA SER A 568 -0.96 22.00 -40.23
C SER A 568 -1.92 21.46 -39.17
N ASN A 569 -3.02 22.16 -38.89
CA ASN A 569 -3.99 21.77 -37.88
C ASN A 569 -4.78 20.54 -38.33
N LYS A 570 -5.09 20.41 -39.63
CA LYS A 570 -5.64 19.17 -40.21
C LYS A 570 -4.78 17.94 -39.92
N LYS A 571 -3.45 18.05 -40.02
CA LYS A 571 -2.54 16.95 -39.66
C LYS A 571 -2.62 16.62 -38.15
N THR A 572 -2.75 17.62 -37.29
CA THR A 572 -2.87 17.43 -35.84
C THR A 572 -4.21 16.79 -35.47
N ALA A 573 -5.32 17.24 -36.05
CA ALA A 573 -6.63 16.61 -35.93
C ALA A 573 -6.62 15.14 -36.41
N LEU A 574 -5.92 14.86 -37.53
CA LEU A 574 -5.76 13.49 -38.03
C LEU A 574 -5.03 12.59 -37.03
N ILE A 575 -3.99 13.08 -36.36
CA ILE A 575 -3.31 12.35 -35.29
C ILE A 575 -4.29 12.05 -34.14
N ALA A 576 -5.05 13.05 -33.68
CA ALA A 576 -6.05 12.85 -32.64
C ALA A 576 -7.10 11.79 -33.04
N LEU A 577 -7.55 11.80 -34.30
CA LEU A 577 -8.49 10.84 -34.85
C LEU A 577 -7.90 9.42 -34.90
N THR A 578 -6.65 9.25 -35.35
CA THR A 578 -5.98 7.93 -35.34
C THR A 578 -5.84 7.35 -33.94
N VAL A 579 -5.63 8.19 -32.93
CA VAL A 579 -5.54 7.76 -31.54
C VAL A 579 -6.94 7.38 -31.01
N ALA A 580 -7.96 8.19 -31.31
CA ALA A 580 -9.35 7.93 -30.89
C ALA A 580 -9.99 6.72 -31.59
N GLN A 581 -9.50 6.33 -32.77
CA GLN A 581 -10.04 5.22 -33.56
C GLN A 581 -9.95 3.86 -32.84
N ASN A 582 -8.96 3.70 -31.96
CA ASN A 582 -8.83 2.52 -31.13
C ASN A 582 -9.53 2.77 -29.79
N PRO A 583 -10.75 2.22 -29.58
CA PRO A 583 -11.47 2.45 -28.33
C PRO A 583 -10.64 1.94 -27.16
N ILE A 584 -10.62 2.73 -26.09
CA ILE A 584 -10.03 2.37 -24.83
C ILE A 584 -10.82 1.20 -24.26
N LYS A 585 -10.14 0.08 -24.02
CA LYS A 585 -10.73 -1.11 -23.41
C LYS A 585 -10.04 -1.42 -22.09
N LEU A 586 -10.82 -1.81 -21.08
CA LEU A 586 -10.29 -2.42 -19.87
C LEU A 586 -9.86 -3.85 -20.19
N LYS A 587 -8.55 -4.07 -20.31
CA LYS A 587 -7.96 -5.35 -20.70
C LYS A 587 -7.36 -6.04 -19.49
N PHE A 588 -7.68 -7.31 -19.30
CA PHE A 588 -6.98 -8.16 -18.32
C PHE A 588 -5.98 -9.11 -18.98
N THR A 589 -6.21 -9.48 -20.25
CA THR A 589 -5.23 -10.12 -21.14
C THR A 589 -5.15 -9.36 -22.45
N GLU A 590 -4.14 -9.63 -23.28
CA GLU A 590 -4.01 -8.98 -24.59
C GLU A 590 -5.24 -9.21 -25.49
N LYS A 591 -5.92 -10.36 -25.32
CA LYS A 591 -7.03 -10.80 -26.16
C LYS A 591 -8.41 -10.61 -25.54
N VAL A 592 -8.51 -10.43 -24.22
CA VAL A 592 -9.81 -10.36 -23.53
C VAL A 592 -9.96 -9.05 -22.76
N SER A 593 -11.09 -8.38 -23.05
CA SER A 593 -11.52 -7.15 -22.40
C SER A 593 -12.75 -7.38 -21.54
N VAL A 594 -12.89 -6.59 -20.49
CA VAL A 594 -14.07 -6.60 -19.62
C VAL A 594 -15.17 -5.79 -20.31
N ASN A 595 -16.19 -6.46 -20.84
CA ASN A 595 -17.34 -5.82 -21.50
C ASN A 595 -18.55 -6.77 -21.53
N TYR A 596 -19.68 -6.34 -22.09
CA TYR A 596 -20.89 -7.17 -22.15
C TYR A 596 -20.69 -8.50 -22.89
N SER A 597 -19.78 -8.56 -23.87
CA SER A 597 -19.48 -9.81 -24.57
C SER A 597 -18.87 -10.86 -23.63
N LEU A 598 -17.99 -10.44 -22.71
CA LEU A 598 -17.45 -11.31 -21.67
C LEU A 598 -18.52 -11.68 -20.65
N GLY A 599 -19.34 -10.72 -20.24
CA GLY A 599 -20.47 -10.97 -19.32
C GLY A 599 -21.43 -12.03 -19.85
N LEU A 600 -21.81 -11.95 -21.12
CA LEU A 600 -22.70 -12.92 -21.76
C LEU A 600 -22.06 -14.31 -21.86
N ARG A 601 -20.74 -14.39 -22.10
CA ARG A 601 -20.00 -15.67 -22.07
C ARG A 601 -20.04 -16.29 -20.68
N ILE A 602 -19.77 -15.50 -19.64
CA ILE A 602 -19.85 -15.96 -18.24
C ILE A 602 -21.25 -16.52 -17.98
N VAL A 603 -22.30 -15.74 -18.24
CA VAL A 603 -23.69 -16.16 -18.01
C VAL A 603 -24.03 -17.45 -18.75
N ARG A 604 -23.63 -17.60 -20.02
CA ARG A 604 -23.82 -18.84 -20.78
C ARG A 604 -23.12 -20.03 -20.12
N THR A 605 -21.89 -19.85 -19.66
CA THR A 605 -21.15 -20.89 -18.92
C THR A 605 -21.87 -21.27 -17.62
N LEU A 606 -22.44 -20.30 -16.89
CA LEU A 606 -23.24 -20.59 -15.68
C LEU A 606 -24.46 -21.46 -16.04
N PHE A 607 -25.22 -21.09 -17.09
CA PHE A 607 -26.36 -21.88 -17.54
C PHE A 607 -25.98 -23.30 -17.97
N SER A 608 -24.84 -23.47 -18.64
CA SER A 608 -24.31 -24.78 -19.00
C SER A 608 -24.00 -25.62 -17.76
N PHE A 609 -23.38 -25.04 -16.71
CA PHE A 609 -23.17 -25.75 -15.45
C PHE A 609 -24.50 -26.14 -14.79
N CYS A 610 -25.46 -25.22 -14.70
CA CYS A 610 -26.79 -25.53 -14.16
C CYS A 610 -27.46 -26.69 -14.91
N ALA A 611 -27.39 -26.71 -16.25
CA ALA A 611 -27.93 -27.79 -17.07
C ALA A 611 -27.24 -29.13 -16.79
N ILE A 612 -25.91 -29.15 -16.66
CA ILE A 612 -25.15 -30.35 -16.30
C ILE A 612 -25.59 -30.88 -14.93
N PHE A 613 -25.65 -30.02 -13.90
CA PHE A 613 -26.08 -30.42 -12.57
C PHE A 613 -27.54 -30.90 -12.53
N SER A 614 -28.42 -30.28 -13.31
CA SER A 614 -29.82 -30.73 -13.43
C SER A 614 -29.91 -32.11 -14.08
N ASN A 615 -29.10 -32.39 -15.11
CA ASN A 615 -29.06 -33.70 -15.74
C ASN A 615 -28.51 -34.77 -14.77
N VAL A 616 -27.44 -34.46 -14.04
CA VAL A 616 -26.87 -35.36 -13.03
C VAL A 616 -27.90 -35.68 -11.93
N LYS A 617 -28.70 -34.71 -11.49
CA LYS A 617 -29.79 -34.92 -10.52
C LYS A 617 -30.86 -35.88 -11.03
N ASN A 618 -31.26 -35.70 -12.29
CA ASN A 618 -32.26 -36.56 -12.93
C ASN A 618 -31.78 -38.00 -13.14
N TYR A 619 -30.47 -38.22 -13.27
CA TYR A 619 -29.87 -39.56 -13.29
C TYR A 619 -29.77 -40.17 -11.88
N GLY A 620 -29.41 -39.38 -10.86
CA GLY A 620 -29.30 -39.83 -9.48
C GLY A 620 -30.63 -40.21 -8.82
N ASN A 621 -31.76 -39.63 -9.25
CA ASN A 621 -33.10 -40.00 -8.78
C ASN A 621 -33.75 -41.17 -9.54
N LYS A 622 -33.11 -41.68 -10.60
CA LYS A 622 -33.61 -42.82 -11.41
C LYS A 622 -32.97 -44.16 -11.05
N ASN A 623 -31.94 -44.15 -10.21
CA ASN A 623 -31.34 -45.31 -9.55
C ASN A 623 -31.67 -45.23 -8.05
#